data_AF-A0A661V5T1-F1
#
_entry.id   AF-A0A661V5T1-F1
#
_cell.length_a   1.000
_cell.length_b   1.000
_cell.length_c   1.000
_cell.angle_alpha   90.00
_cell.angle_beta   90.00
_cell.angle_gamma   90.00
#
_symmetry.space_group_name_H-M   'P 1'
#
loop_
_entity.id
_entity.type
_entity.pdbx_description
1 polymer ?
#
loop_
_entity_poly.entity_id
_entity_poly.type
_entity_poly.pdbx_seq_one_letter_code
_entity_poly.pdbx_strand_id
1 'polypeptide(L)' 'RAFHRILKLSRTIADLAGDETIAASHLAEALQYRPRDQR' A
#
# COMPACT_ATOMS: atom_id res chain seq x y z
N ARG A 1 -9.74 -9.11 5.62
CA ARG A 1 -8.47 -9.60 5.00
C ARG A 1 -7.93 -8.64 3.93
N ALA A 2 -8.75 -8.14 2.99
CA ALA A 2 -8.30 -7.20 1.95
C ALA A 2 -7.72 -5.87 2.49
N PHE A 3 -8.37 -5.25 3.49
CA PHE A 3 -7.89 -4.00 4.10
C PHE A 3 -6.51 -4.11 4.76
N HIS A 4 -6.25 -5.20 5.50
CA HIS A 4 -4.94 -5.45 6.10
C HIS A 4 -3.82 -5.52 5.07
N ARG A 5 -4.11 -6.07 3.89
CA ARG A 5 -3.14 -6.15 2.80
C ARG A 5 -2.86 -4.78 2.19
N ILE A 6 -3.90 -3.97 2.00
CA ILE A 6 -3.76 -2.59 1.51
C ILE A 6 -2.91 -1.78 2.50
N LEU A 7 -3.14 -1.90 3.81
CA LEU A 7 -2.34 -1.22 4.82
C LEU A 7 -0.87 -1.64 4.79
N LYS A 8 -0.60 -2.95 4.64
CA LYS A 8 0.77 -3.46 4.53
C LYS A 8 1.48 -2.93 3.28
N LEU A 9 0.77 -2.90 2.14
CA LEU A 9 1.30 -2.39 0.88
C LEU A 9 1.54 -0.87 0.94
N SER A 10 0.58 -0.13 1.51
CA SER A 10 0.71 1.31 1.74
C SER A 10 1.91 1.62 2.64
N ARG A 11 2.16 0.78 3.65
CA ARG A 11 3.34 0.93 4.51
C ARG A 11 4.63 0.72 3.73
N THR A 12 4.70 -0.31 2.89
CA THR A 12 5.85 -0.55 2.02
C THR A 12 6.11 0.62 1.06
N ILE A 13 5.05 1.22 0.50
CA ILE A 13 5.17 2.40 -0.37
C ILE A 13 5.69 3.61 0.43
N ALA A 14 5.16 3.84 1.63
CA ALA A 14 5.65 4.90 2.52
C ALA A 14 7.13 4.70 2.89
N ASP A 15 7.53 3.47 3.24
CA ASP A 15 8.92 3.14 3.55
C ASP A 15 9.84 3.36 2.33
N LEU A 16 9.38 3.08 1.11
CA LEU A 16 10.12 3.35 -0.15
C LEU A 16 10.21 4.85 -0.47
N ALA A 17 9.19 5.62 -0.11
CA ALA A 17 9.18 7.08 -0.24
C ALA A 17 10.04 7.77 0.82
N GLY A 18 10.47 7.06 1.87
CA GLY A 18 11.20 7.61 3.01
C GLY A 18 10.31 8.33 4.02
N ASP A 19 8.99 8.13 3.95
CA ASP A 19 8.01 8.76 4.84
C ASP A 19 7.77 7.89 6.07
N GLU A 20 7.89 8.50 7.26
CA GLU A 20 7.63 7.83 8.53
C GLU A 20 6.15 7.46 8.72
N THR A 21 5.25 8.22 8.08
CA THR A 21 3.81 8.10 8.22
C THR A 21 3.14 7.73 6.89
N ILE A 22 2.06 6.95 6.97
CA ILE A 22 1.29 6.59 5.78
C ILE A 22 0.39 7.77 5.40
N ALA A 23 0.72 8.45 4.32
CA ALA A 23 -0.10 9.49 3.71
C ALA A 23 -1.19 8.90 2.79
N ALA A 24 -2.18 9.73 2.46
CA ALA A 24 -3.26 9.37 1.53
C ALA A 24 -2.74 9.02 0.12
N SER A 25 -1.60 9.58 -0.30
CA SER A 25 -0.88 9.23 -1.53
C SER A 25 -0.47 7.75 -1.56
N HIS A 26 0.13 7.25 -0.48
CA HIS A 26 0.57 5.86 -0.37
C HIS A 26 -0.61 4.87 -0.40
N LEU A 27 -1.75 5.26 0.19
CA LEU A 27 -3.00 4.51 0.13
C LEU A 27 -3.56 4.48 -1.30
N ALA A 28 -3.56 5.62 -1.99
CA ALA A 28 -4.04 5.70 -3.38
C ALA A 28 -3.18 4.86 -4.33
N GLU A 29 -1.86 4.82 -4.13
CA GLU A 29 -0.96 3.93 -4.87
C GLU A 29 -1.21 2.46 -4.53
N ALA A 30 -1.35 2.13 -3.25
CA ALA A 30 -1.63 0.76 -2.81
C ALA A 30 -2.97 0.22 -3.33
N LEU A 31 -3.98 1.09 -3.47
CA LEU A 31 -5.28 0.75 -4.06
C LEU A 31 -5.19 0.50 -5.57
N GLN A 32 -4.38 1.28 -6.27
CA GLN A 32 -4.10 1.10 -7.71
C GLN A 32 -3.25 -0.12 -7.99
N TYR A 33 -2.43 -0.53 -7.02
CA TYR A 33 -1.64 -1.74 -7.09
C TYR A 33 -2.55 -2.95 -6.97
N ARG A 34 -3.22 -3.28 -8.08
CA ARG A 34 -4.07 -4.46 -8.19
C ARG A 34 -3.13 -5.67 -8.16
N PRO A 35 -3.07 -6.43 -7.07
CA PRO A 35 -2.23 -7.60 -7.04
C PRO A 35 -2.83 -8.57 -8.05
N ARG A 36 -2.07 -8.90 -9.10
CA ARG A 36 -2.44 -9.96 -10.04
C ARG A 36 -2.76 -11.18 -9.16
N ASP A 37 -4.01 -11.60 -9.25
CA ASP A 37 -4.62 -12.66 -8.47
C ASP A 37 -3.61 -13.82 -8.38
N GLN A 38 -3.11 -14.11 -7.18
CA GLN A 38 -2.35 -15.34 -6.94
C GLN A 38 -3.36 -16.48 -7.06
N ARG A 39 -3.54 -16.99 -8.28
CA ARG A 39 -4.05 -18.32 -8.53
C ARG A 39 -2.89 -19.27 -8.67
#